data_AF-A0A1P8UTJ9-F1
#
_entry.id   AF-A0A1P8UTJ9-F1
#
_cell.length_a   1.000
_cell.length_b   1.000
_cell.length_c   1.000
_cell.angle_alpha   90.00
_cell.angle_beta   90.00
_cell.angle_gamma   90.00
#
_symmetry.space_group_name_H-M   'P 1'
#
loop_
_entity.id
_entity.type
_entity.pdbx_description
1 polymer ?
#
loop_
_entity_poly.entity_id
_entity_poly.type
_entity_poly.pdbx_seq_one_letter_code
_entity_poly.pdbx_strand_id
1 'polypeptide(L)'
;MIRALGLSLALSVLAQPALALSCAPANVIQDFANAAASPDNWVVADGVLSFDPALLPPSGPDGAKSPVSFTARIAGMGLGHDGFTIPFDWTVTVQLTCAAHWCGSIAPGDYLAFLKQGAHGYEMIVGPCPAYVHRDPTAAQKAAVLRCFRQGDCD
;
A
#
# COMPACT_ATOMS: atom_id res chain seq x y z
N MET A 1 70.46 5.84 -12.03
CA MET A 1 69.73 5.77 -10.75
C MET A 1 68.70 6.89 -10.73
N ILE A 2 67.49 6.66 -11.25
CA ILE A 2 66.38 7.64 -11.26
C ILE A 2 65.12 6.92 -10.77
N ARG A 3 64.44 7.60 -9.86
CA ARG A 3 63.38 7.18 -8.94
C ARG A 3 62.19 6.50 -9.64
N ALA A 4 61.84 5.29 -9.20
CA ALA A 4 60.57 4.66 -9.54
C ALA A 4 59.43 5.37 -8.79
N LEU A 5 58.59 6.10 -9.53
CA LEU A 5 57.34 6.66 -9.03
C LEU A 5 56.35 5.51 -8.79
N GLY A 6 55.96 5.31 -7.53
CA GLY A 6 54.85 4.44 -7.15
C GLY A 6 53.53 5.09 -7.53
N LEU A 7 52.76 4.46 -8.42
CA LEU A 7 51.39 4.83 -8.74
C LEU A 7 50.45 3.78 -8.12
N SER A 8 50.13 3.97 -6.85
CA SER A 8 49.12 3.18 -6.13
C SER A 8 47.74 3.58 -6.65
N LEU A 9 47.23 2.81 -7.62
CA LEU A 9 45.88 2.97 -8.17
C LEU A 9 44.87 2.44 -7.14
N ALA A 10 44.38 3.33 -6.27
CA ALA A 10 43.33 3.05 -5.31
C ALA A 10 42.01 2.81 -6.06
N LEU A 11 41.67 1.55 -6.30
CA LEU A 11 40.38 1.13 -6.85
C LEU A 11 39.31 1.21 -5.76
N SER A 12 38.76 2.41 -5.56
CA SER A 12 37.59 2.61 -4.69
C SER A 12 36.36 2.05 -5.38
N VAL A 13 36.06 0.77 -5.14
CA VAL A 13 34.78 0.16 -5.53
C VAL A 13 33.68 0.88 -4.75
N LEU A 14 32.93 1.76 -5.44
CA LEU A 14 31.65 2.28 -4.98
C LEU A 14 30.68 1.11 -4.92
N ALA A 15 30.70 0.36 -3.81
CA ALA A 15 29.65 -0.58 -3.47
C ALA A 15 28.38 0.23 -3.23
N GLN A 16 27.58 0.43 -4.28
CA GLN A 16 26.28 1.04 -4.14
C GLN A 16 25.45 0.14 -3.22
N PRO A 17 24.78 0.69 -2.18
CA PRO A 17 23.91 -0.09 -1.35
C PRO A 17 22.82 -0.68 -2.24
N ALA A 18 22.82 -2.00 -2.39
CA ALA A 18 21.66 -2.71 -2.88
C ALA A 18 20.57 -2.49 -1.81
N LEU A 19 19.70 -1.50 -2.02
CA LEU A 19 18.49 -1.35 -1.23
C LEU A 19 17.60 -2.55 -1.54
N ALA A 20 17.86 -3.66 -0.86
CA ALA A 20 16.90 -4.74 -0.77
C ALA A 20 15.64 -4.15 -0.14
N LEU A 21 14.51 -4.25 -0.83
CA LEU A 21 13.23 -3.80 -0.31
C LEU A 21 12.90 -4.63 0.94
N SER A 22 13.21 -4.11 2.13
CA SER A 22 12.81 -4.67 3.41
C SER A 22 11.53 -3.97 3.81
N CYS A 23 10.38 -4.52 3.40
CA CYS A 23 9.10 -3.95 3.84
C CYS A 23 8.99 -4.08 5.35
N ALA A 24 8.59 -3.00 6.02
CA ALA A 24 8.17 -3.09 7.41
C ALA A 24 6.91 -3.97 7.49
N PRO A 25 6.69 -4.68 8.61
CA PRO A 25 5.44 -5.39 8.84
C PRO A 25 4.25 -4.44 8.70
N ALA A 26 3.18 -4.90 8.03
CA ALA A 26 1.96 -4.10 7.87
C ALA A 26 1.39 -3.72 9.25
N ASN A 27 1.08 -2.43 9.44
CA ASN A 27 0.56 -1.91 10.69
C ASN A 27 -0.66 -1.01 10.42
N VAL A 28 -1.84 -1.55 10.73
CA VAL A 28 -3.13 -0.89 10.48
C VAL A 28 -3.30 0.41 11.27
N ILE A 29 -2.70 0.51 12.45
CA ILE A 29 -2.80 1.70 13.29
C ILE A 29 -1.89 2.80 12.78
N GLN A 30 -0.69 2.44 12.34
CA GLN A 30 0.21 3.37 11.66
C GLN A 30 -0.42 3.89 10.38
N ASP A 31 -1.05 3.03 9.59
CA ASP A 31 -1.72 3.41 8.35
C ASP A 31 -2.93 4.32 8.63
N PHE A 32 -3.69 4.07 9.69
CA PHE A 32 -4.74 5.01 10.11
C PHE A 32 -4.16 6.36 10.53
N ALA A 33 -3.12 6.39 11.37
CA ALA A 33 -2.50 7.63 11.81
C ALA A 33 -1.94 8.44 10.62
N ASN A 34 -1.32 7.76 9.65
CA ASN A 34 -0.82 8.38 8.43
C ASN A 34 -1.95 8.95 7.58
N ALA A 35 -3.05 8.21 7.41
CA ALA A 35 -4.22 8.68 6.67
C ALA A 35 -4.90 9.88 7.36
N ALA A 36 -5.02 9.84 8.68
CA ALA A 36 -5.62 10.92 9.47
C ALA A 36 -4.75 12.21 9.51
N ALA A 37 -3.42 12.07 9.43
CA ALA A 37 -2.49 13.19 9.36
C ALA A 37 -2.28 13.72 7.93
N SER A 38 -2.82 13.04 6.92
CA SER A 38 -2.70 13.42 5.51
C SER A 38 -3.55 14.68 5.21
N PRO A 39 -3.12 15.55 4.29
CA PRO A 39 -3.98 16.61 3.75
C PRO A 39 -5.09 16.07 2.82
N ASP A 40 -5.02 14.80 2.43
CA ASP A 40 -6.04 14.14 1.61
C ASP A 40 -7.20 13.63 2.47
N ASN A 41 -8.38 13.49 1.87
CA ASN A 41 -9.52 12.86 2.53
C ASN A 41 -9.47 11.34 2.36
N TRP A 42 -9.59 10.60 3.45
CA TRP A 42 -9.56 9.13 3.45
C TRP A 42 -10.83 8.56 4.06
N VAL A 43 -11.24 7.38 3.58
CA VAL A 43 -12.26 6.55 4.22
C VAL A 43 -11.70 5.16 4.47
N VAL A 44 -12.24 4.46 5.47
CA VAL A 44 -11.86 3.08 5.76
C VAL A 44 -13.04 2.17 5.47
N ALA A 45 -12.84 1.15 4.66
CA ALA A 45 -13.84 0.16 4.30
C ALA A 45 -13.37 -1.24 4.66
N ASP A 46 -14.24 -2.01 5.30
CA ASP A 46 -14.13 -3.45 5.52
C ASP A 46 -15.05 -4.16 4.53
N GLY A 47 -14.49 -4.84 3.54
CA GLY A 47 -15.29 -5.44 2.49
C GLY A 47 -14.55 -6.33 1.52
N VAL A 48 -15.31 -6.92 0.61
CA VAL A 48 -14.81 -7.83 -0.43
C VAL A 48 -14.43 -7.03 -1.67
N LEU A 49 -13.17 -7.10 -2.05
CA LEU A 49 -12.66 -6.56 -3.31
C LEU A 49 -12.88 -7.57 -4.44
N SER A 50 -13.46 -7.10 -5.54
CA SER A 50 -13.73 -7.89 -6.74
C SER A 50 -13.32 -7.14 -8.01
N PHE A 51 -12.64 -7.85 -8.91
CA PHE A 51 -12.22 -7.40 -10.23
C PHE A 51 -11.83 -8.61 -11.08
N ASP A 52 -11.69 -8.42 -12.39
CA ASP A 52 -11.19 -9.46 -13.29
C ASP A 52 -9.66 -9.60 -13.12
N PRO A 53 -9.13 -10.76 -12.67
CA PRO A 53 -7.69 -10.97 -12.52
C PRO A 53 -6.90 -10.81 -13.82
N ALA A 54 -7.53 -10.88 -15.00
CA ALA A 54 -6.88 -10.61 -16.28
C ALA A 54 -6.44 -9.15 -16.45
N LEU A 55 -6.93 -8.23 -15.60
CA LEU A 55 -6.49 -6.84 -15.54
C LEU A 55 -5.13 -6.69 -14.86
N LEU A 56 -4.67 -7.72 -14.14
CA LEU A 56 -3.37 -7.69 -13.50
C LEU A 56 -2.27 -7.92 -14.54
N PRO A 57 -1.14 -7.21 -14.40
CA PRO A 57 0.06 -7.53 -15.15
C PRO A 57 0.52 -8.96 -14.83
N PRO A 58 1.28 -9.62 -15.74
CA PRO A 58 1.83 -10.94 -15.49
C PRO A 58 2.60 -11.00 -14.17
N SER A 59 2.62 -12.15 -13.50
CA SER A 59 3.50 -12.38 -12.35
C SER A 59 4.89 -12.85 -12.80
N GLY A 60 5.96 -12.49 -12.08
CA GLY A 60 7.32 -13.03 -12.29
C GLY A 60 8.35 -12.01 -12.81
N PRO A 61 9.48 -12.46 -13.40
CA PRO A 61 10.55 -11.59 -13.92
C PRO A 61 10.09 -10.61 -15.00
N ASP A 62 8.99 -10.96 -15.67
CA ASP A 62 8.31 -10.16 -16.68
C ASP A 62 7.08 -9.43 -16.14
N GLY A 63 6.94 -9.35 -14.81
CA GLY A 63 5.82 -8.65 -14.19
C GLY A 63 5.86 -7.15 -14.39
N ALA A 64 4.91 -6.45 -13.78
CA ALA A 64 4.74 -5.02 -13.99
C ALA A 64 6.06 -4.27 -13.75
N LYS A 65 6.54 -3.58 -14.79
CA LYS A 65 7.71 -2.69 -14.73
C LYS A 65 7.30 -1.22 -14.71
N SER A 66 6.00 -0.95 -14.65
CA SER A 66 5.41 0.38 -14.68
C SER A 66 4.08 0.36 -13.93
N PRO A 67 3.65 1.51 -13.38
CA PRO A 67 2.37 1.59 -12.69
C PRO A 67 1.19 1.19 -13.57
N VAL A 68 0.21 0.53 -12.97
CA VAL A 68 -1.01 0.09 -13.65
C VAL A 68 -2.21 0.60 -12.86
N SER A 69 -3.27 0.99 -13.55
CA SER A 69 -4.54 1.37 -12.92
C SER A 69 -5.70 0.65 -13.58
N PHE A 70 -6.63 0.17 -12.76
CA PHE A 70 -7.82 -0.54 -13.22
C PHE A 70 -8.97 -0.34 -12.25
N THR A 71 -10.18 -0.59 -12.73
CA THR A 71 -11.40 -0.47 -11.93
C THR A 71 -11.68 -1.78 -11.18
N ALA A 72 -12.07 -1.65 -9.91
CA ALA A 72 -12.55 -2.74 -9.08
C ALA A 72 -13.83 -2.33 -8.33
N ARG A 73 -14.50 -3.28 -7.69
CA ARG A 73 -15.62 -3.01 -6.77
C ARG A 73 -15.26 -3.52 -5.39
N ILE A 74 -15.51 -2.70 -4.37
CA ILE A 74 -15.44 -3.11 -2.96
C ILE A 74 -16.83 -3.00 -2.34
N ALA A 75 -17.29 -4.09 -1.73
CA ALA A 75 -18.62 -4.18 -1.11
C ALA A 75 -18.51 -4.71 0.33
N GLY A 76 -19.13 -4.00 1.26
CA GLY A 76 -19.06 -4.28 2.70
C GLY A 76 -19.55 -3.11 3.54
N MET A 77 -18.76 -2.72 4.53
CA MET A 77 -19.09 -1.68 5.51
C MET A 77 -17.96 -0.64 5.64
N GLY A 78 -18.33 0.62 5.68
CA GLY A 78 -17.47 1.75 5.99
C GLY A 78 -17.39 2.01 7.49
N LEU A 79 -16.23 2.50 7.92
CA LEU A 79 -15.99 2.96 9.27
C LEU A 79 -16.78 4.24 9.55
N GLY A 80 -17.60 4.20 10.60
CA GLY A 80 -18.23 5.37 11.20
C GLY A 80 -18.01 5.41 12.71
N HIS A 81 -18.63 6.37 13.37
CA HIS A 81 -18.56 6.51 14.83
C HIS A 81 -18.98 5.23 15.56
N ASP A 82 -19.97 4.49 15.06
CA ASP A 82 -20.46 3.27 15.70
C ASP A 82 -19.73 1.98 15.28
N GLY A 83 -18.67 2.11 14.46
CA GLY A 83 -17.92 0.98 13.90
C GLY A 83 -18.15 0.84 12.39
N PHE A 84 -17.84 -0.35 11.87
CA PHE A 84 -18.09 -0.72 10.47
C PHE A 84 -19.57 -1.01 10.24
N THR A 85 -20.36 0.06 10.13
CA THR A 85 -21.84 0.01 10.11
C THR A 85 -22.46 0.78 8.95
N ILE A 86 -21.68 1.61 8.27
CA ILE A 86 -22.14 2.39 7.12
C ILE A 86 -22.09 1.48 5.90
N PRO A 87 -23.18 1.21 5.18
CA PRO A 87 -23.11 0.41 3.96
C PRO A 87 -22.11 1.02 2.96
N PHE A 88 -21.16 0.23 2.49
CA PHE A 88 -20.14 0.68 1.55
C PHE A 88 -20.11 -0.25 0.34
N ASP A 89 -20.55 0.26 -0.81
CA ASP A 89 -20.56 -0.49 -2.06
C ASP A 89 -20.21 0.46 -3.20
N TRP A 90 -18.93 0.45 -3.58
CA TRP A 90 -18.38 1.43 -4.51
C TRP A 90 -17.47 0.79 -5.54
N THR A 91 -17.56 1.35 -6.74
CA THR A 91 -16.51 1.22 -7.75
C THR A 91 -15.32 2.08 -7.33
N VAL A 92 -14.14 1.47 -7.31
CA VAL A 92 -12.88 2.10 -6.91
C VAL A 92 -11.83 1.96 -8.00
N THR A 93 -10.92 2.92 -8.08
CA THR A 93 -9.75 2.84 -8.95
C THR A 93 -8.60 2.24 -8.15
N VAL A 94 -8.14 1.04 -8.55
CA VAL A 94 -6.94 0.43 -7.98
C VAL A 94 -5.73 0.95 -8.74
N GLN A 95 -4.75 1.50 -8.01
CA GLN A 95 -3.49 2.00 -8.54
C GLN A 95 -2.34 1.15 -8.01
N LEU A 96 -1.79 0.30 -8.85
CA LEU A 96 -0.55 -0.41 -8.57
C LEU A 96 0.62 0.55 -8.83
N THR A 97 1.25 1.01 -7.76
CA THR A 97 2.42 1.89 -7.82
C THR A 97 3.70 1.07 -7.75
N CYS A 98 4.81 1.64 -8.21
CA CYS A 98 6.09 0.94 -8.30
C CYS A 98 7.21 1.71 -7.62
N ALA A 99 8.11 0.97 -6.96
CA ALA A 99 9.40 1.45 -6.51
C ALA A 99 10.48 0.76 -7.37
N ALA A 100 11.17 1.54 -8.20
CA ALA A 100 12.07 1.03 -9.23
C ALA A 100 11.37 -0.01 -10.15
N HIS A 101 11.68 -1.29 -9.99
CA HIS A 101 11.14 -2.38 -10.81
C HIS A 101 10.19 -3.30 -10.04
N TRP A 102 9.85 -2.96 -8.79
CA TRP A 102 8.87 -3.69 -7.99
C TRP A 102 7.59 -2.88 -7.91
N CYS A 103 6.49 -3.47 -8.36
CA CYS A 103 5.17 -2.88 -8.25
C CYS A 103 4.34 -3.59 -7.19
N GLY A 104 3.30 -2.90 -6.71
CA GLY A 104 2.29 -3.50 -5.87
C GLY A 104 1.58 -4.66 -6.56
N SER A 105 1.04 -5.55 -5.75
CA SER A 105 0.23 -6.68 -6.18
C SER A 105 -0.98 -6.79 -5.28
N ILE A 106 -2.10 -7.20 -5.85
CA ILE A 106 -3.37 -7.37 -5.15
C ILE A 106 -4.17 -8.51 -5.78
N ALA A 107 -5.05 -9.12 -5.01
CA ALA A 107 -5.95 -10.18 -5.45
C ALA A 107 -7.38 -9.86 -5.00
N PRO A 108 -8.41 -10.45 -5.60
CA PRO A 108 -9.75 -10.43 -5.02
C PRO A 108 -9.76 -11.08 -3.62
N GLY A 109 -10.67 -10.61 -2.75
CA GLY A 109 -10.81 -11.15 -1.39
C GLY A 109 -11.26 -10.12 -0.35
N ASP A 110 -11.19 -10.49 0.92
CA ASP A 110 -11.57 -9.63 2.05
C ASP A 110 -10.45 -8.65 2.41
N TYR A 111 -10.81 -7.38 2.58
CA TYR A 111 -9.87 -6.31 2.89
C TYR A 111 -10.43 -5.33 3.92
N LEU A 112 -9.53 -4.85 4.77
CA LEU A 112 -9.65 -3.57 5.43
C LEU A 112 -8.80 -2.56 4.64
N ALA A 113 -9.48 -1.72 3.86
CA ALA A 113 -8.86 -0.82 2.91
C ALA A 113 -9.06 0.64 3.33
N PHE A 114 -7.97 1.40 3.33
CA PHE A 114 -7.97 2.84 3.42
C PHE A 114 -8.00 3.39 1.99
N LEU A 115 -9.10 4.04 1.65
CA LEU A 115 -9.37 4.54 0.30
C LEU A 115 -9.23 6.05 0.32
N LYS A 116 -8.35 6.57 -0.55
CA LYS A 116 -8.21 8.01 -0.76
C LYS A 116 -9.39 8.49 -1.58
N GLN A 117 -10.00 9.61 -1.18
CA GLN A 117 -10.98 10.31 -2.01
C GLN A 117 -10.24 11.16 -3.03
N GLY A 118 -10.39 10.82 -4.31
CA GLY A 118 -9.92 11.58 -5.45
C GLY A 118 -11.05 12.36 -6.13
N ALA A 119 -10.69 13.09 -7.19
CA ALA A 119 -11.65 13.88 -7.97
C ALA A 119 -12.72 13.02 -8.67
N HIS A 120 -12.43 11.74 -8.89
CA HIS A 120 -13.27 10.81 -9.66
C HIS A 120 -13.82 9.64 -8.82
N GLY A 121 -13.74 9.73 -7.49
CA GLY A 121 -14.22 8.69 -6.57
C GLY A 121 -13.13 8.19 -5.64
N TYR A 122 -13.18 6.91 -5.28
CA TYR A 122 -12.24 6.31 -4.32
C TYR A 122 -11.06 5.64 -5.03
N GLU A 123 -9.87 5.85 -4.50
CA GLU A 123 -8.61 5.31 -4.98
C GLU A 123 -8.01 4.35 -3.95
N MET A 124 -7.69 3.13 -4.39
CA MET A 124 -6.95 2.14 -3.63
C MET A 124 -5.51 2.12 -4.14
N ILE A 125 -4.58 2.63 -3.35
CA ILE A 125 -3.17 2.74 -3.74
C ILE A 125 -2.40 1.55 -3.18
N VAL A 126 -1.81 0.75 -4.05
CA VAL A 126 -1.09 -0.48 -3.69
C VAL A 126 0.35 -0.37 -4.17
N GLY A 127 1.28 -0.16 -3.25
CA GLY A 127 2.71 -0.17 -3.54
C GLY A 127 3.36 -1.54 -3.38
N PRO A 128 4.64 -1.69 -3.74
CA PRO A 128 5.40 -2.94 -3.58
C PRO A 128 5.59 -3.35 -2.10
N CYS A 129 5.53 -2.39 -1.19
CA CYS A 129 5.30 -2.62 0.23
C CYS A 129 3.89 -2.10 0.54
N PRO A 130 2.87 -2.97 0.56
CA PRO A 130 1.49 -2.53 0.72
C PRO A 130 1.28 -1.91 2.10
N ALA A 131 1.02 -0.60 2.10
CA ALA A 131 0.37 0.12 3.18
C ALA A 131 -1.11 0.32 2.80
N TYR A 132 -1.97 0.65 3.76
CA TYR A 132 -3.37 1.05 3.52
C TYR A 132 -4.30 -0.05 3.03
N VAL A 133 -3.81 -1.26 2.76
CA VAL A 133 -4.60 -2.37 2.23
C VAL A 133 -4.25 -3.64 3.00
N HIS A 134 -5.10 -4.02 3.94
CA HIS A 134 -4.89 -5.18 4.81
C HIS A 134 -5.80 -6.32 4.41
N ARG A 135 -5.22 -7.39 3.86
CA ARG A 135 -5.96 -8.60 3.47
C ARG A 135 -6.36 -9.40 4.71
N ASP A 136 -7.54 -10.03 4.64
CA ASP A 136 -8.09 -10.91 5.67
C ASP A 136 -8.00 -10.29 7.10
N PRO A 137 -8.50 -9.05 7.29
CA PRO A 137 -8.32 -8.31 8.54
C PRO A 137 -8.96 -9.01 9.74
N THR A 138 -8.19 -9.16 10.80
CA THR A 138 -8.68 -9.73 12.07
C THR A 138 -9.66 -8.78 12.77
N ALA A 139 -10.53 -9.33 13.62
CA ALA A 139 -11.42 -8.52 14.47
C ALA A 139 -10.63 -7.55 15.37
N ALA A 140 -9.43 -7.95 15.83
CA ALA A 140 -8.57 -7.11 16.65
C ALA A 140 -8.05 -5.88 15.87
N GLN A 141 -7.67 -6.05 14.60
CA GLN A 141 -7.26 -4.93 13.73
C GLN A 141 -8.41 -3.95 13.49
N LYS A 142 -9.61 -4.46 13.18
CA LYS A 142 -10.82 -3.62 13.01
C LYS A 142 -11.17 -2.85 14.28
N ALA A 143 -11.11 -3.51 15.43
CA ALA A 143 -11.36 -2.89 16.73
C ALA A 143 -10.31 -1.82 17.08
N ALA A 144 -9.04 -2.05 16.72
CA ALA A 144 -7.97 -1.09 16.95
C ALA A 144 -8.17 0.19 16.12
N VAL A 145 -8.52 0.04 14.83
CA VAL A 145 -8.89 1.18 13.97
C VAL A 145 -10.07 1.96 14.54
N LEU A 146 -11.11 1.27 15.03
CA LEU A 146 -12.28 1.93 15.64
C LEU A 146 -11.91 2.72 16.91
N ARG A 147 -11.02 2.20 17.75
CA ARG A 147 -10.55 2.94 18.94
C ARG A 147 -9.81 4.20 18.54
N CYS A 148 -8.86 4.09 17.62
CA CYS A 148 -8.08 5.19 17.09
C CYS A 148 -8.98 6.24 16.41
N PHE A 149 -10.01 5.83 15.66
CA PHE A 149 -11.01 6.72 15.09
C PHE A 149 -11.84 7.49 16.13
N ARG A 150 -12.26 6.83 17.23
CA ARG A 150 -13.14 7.44 18.23
C ARG A 150 -12.40 8.35 19.23
N GLN A 151 -11.22 7.91 19.64
CA GLN A 151 -10.53 8.48 20.81
C GLN A 151 -9.25 9.22 20.44
N GLY A 152 -8.80 9.09 19.17
CA GLY A 152 -7.48 9.55 18.76
C GLY A 152 -6.34 8.73 19.36
N ASP A 153 -6.65 7.64 20.06
CA ASP A 153 -5.71 6.75 20.73
C ASP A 153 -5.25 5.65 19.76
N CYS A 154 -4.04 5.82 19.24
CA CYS A 154 -3.47 5.04 18.15
C CYS A 154 -2.16 4.36 18.58
N ASP A 155 -2.12 3.89 19.82
CA ASP A 155 -0.99 3.18 20.45
C ASP A 155 -1.18 1.64 20.50
#